data_AF-A0A9D1VXL8-F1
#
_entry.id   AF-A0A9D1VXL8-F1
#
_cell.length_a   1.000
_cell.length_b   1.000
_cell.length_c   1.000
_cell.angle_alpha   90.00
_cell.angle_beta   90.00
_cell.angle_gamma   90.00
#
_symmetry.space_group_name_H-M   'P 1'
#
loop_
_entity.id
_entity.type
_entity.pdbx_description
1 polymer ?
#
loop_
_entity_poly.entity_id
_entity_poly.type
_entity_poly.pdbx_seq_one_letter_code
_entity_poly.pdbx_strand_id
1 'polypeptide(L)' 'PLTGDLSGYWSRRINDKDRLVYKIDEYNVYILSCRFHYSDK' A
#
# COMPACT_ATOMS: atom_id res chain seq x y z
N PRO A 1 2.00 -6.81 -6.31
CA PRO A 1 2.13 -7.55 -5.03
C PRO A 1 3.46 -7.24 -4.33
N LEU A 2 3.40 -6.96 -3.02
CA LEU A 2 4.56 -6.76 -2.17
C LEU A 2 5.15 -8.12 -1.73
N THR A 3 6.40 -8.12 -1.27
CA THR A 3 7.16 -9.31 -0.87
C THR A 3 7.67 -9.18 0.57
N GLY A 4 8.22 -10.27 1.13
CA GLY A 4 8.71 -10.29 2.51
C GLY A 4 7.57 -10.18 3.52
N ASP A 5 7.76 -9.35 4.56
CA ASP A 5 6.76 -9.15 5.63
C ASP A 5 5.43 -8.57 5.14
N LEU A 6 5.41 -7.96 3.95
CA LEU A 6 4.21 -7.43 3.30
C LEU A 6 3.66 -8.35 2.20
N SER A 7 4.08 -9.61 2.16
CA SER A 7 3.52 -10.59 1.23
C SER A 7 1.99 -10.68 1.39
N GLY A 8 1.28 -10.68 0.26
CA GLY A 8 -0.19 -10.66 0.23
C GLY A 8 -0.81 -9.25 0.26
N TYR A 9 -0.01 -8.20 0.42
CA TYR A 9 -0.44 -6.81 0.20
C TYR A 9 -0.08 -6.32 -1.21
N TRP A 10 -0.77 -5.27 -1.62
CA TRP A 10 -0.58 -4.57 -2.88
C TRP A 10 -0.17 -3.14 -2.62
N SER A 11 0.69 -2.59 -3.50
CA SER A 11 1.03 -1.18 -3.51
C SER A 11 0.58 -0.56 -4.83
N ARG A 12 -0.16 0.54 -4.77
CA ARG A 12 -0.57 1.32 -5.92
C ARG A 12 -0.12 2.78 -5.76
N ARG A 13 0.30 3.40 -6.86
CA ARG A 13 0.62 4.83 -6.85
C ARG A 13 -0.67 5.65 -6.76
N ILE A 14 -0.74 6.54 -5.77
CA ILE A 14 -1.80 7.56 -5.69
C ILE A 14 -1.38 8.77 -6.52
N ASN A 15 -0.11 9.17 -6.37
CA ASN A 15 0.59 10.15 -7.17
C ASN A 15 2.07 9.72 -7.26
N ASP A 16 2.97 10.60 -7.72
CA ASP A 16 4.39 10.29 -7.85
C ASP A 16 5.04 9.85 -6.53
N LYS A 17 4.65 10.49 -5.42
CA LYS A 17 5.23 10.33 -4.09
C LYS A 17 4.49 9.31 -3.21
N ASP A 18 3.17 9.25 -3.28
CA ASP A 18 2.36 8.48 -2.34
C ASP A 18 2.04 7.08 -2.86
N ARG A 19 1.95 6.14 -1.93
CA ARG A 19 1.56 4.76 -2.19
C ARG A 19 0.39 4.37 -1.29
N LEU A 20 -0.63 3.78 -1.90
CA LEU A 20 -1.67 3.05 -1.19
C LEU A 20 -1.19 1.62 -1.00
N VAL A 21 -0.99 1.21 0.25
CA VAL A 21 -0.72 -0.19 0.62
C VAL A 21 -1.99 -0.81 1.16
N TYR A 22 -2.47 -1.87 0.50
CA TYR A 22 -3.78 -2.45 0.81
C TYR A 22 -3.83 -3.96 0.56
N LYS A 23 -4.82 -4.61 1.15
CA LYS A 23 -5.20 -6.00 0.90
C LYS A 23 -6.71 -6.08 0.68
N ILE A 24 -7.14 -7.01 -0.15
CA ILE A 24 -8.56 -7.29 -0.40
C ILE A 24 -8.83 -8.75 -0.04
N ASP A 25 -9.95 -9.03 0.59
CA ASP A 25 -10.56 -10.35 0.65
C ASP A 25 -11.98 -10.32 0.07
N GLU A 26 -12.76 -11.40 0.25
CA GLU A 26 -14.08 -11.55 -0.36
C GLU A 26 -15.07 -10.43 0.02
N TYR A 27 -14.90 -9.81 1.19
CA TYR A 27 -15.88 -8.87 1.74
C TYR A 27 -15.28 -7.50 2.08
N ASN A 28 -13.96 -7.41 2.24
CA ASN A 28 -13.33 -6.22 2.81
C ASN A 28 -12.11 -5.73 2.02
N VAL A 29 -11.87 -4.44 2.15
CA VAL A 29 -10.63 -3.79 1.74
C VAL A 29 -9.94 -3.25 2.98
N TYR A 30 -8.72 -3.71 3.22
CA TYR A 30 -7.89 -3.27 4.33
C TYR A 30 -6.85 -2.29 3.82
N ILE A 31 -6.86 -1.07 4.36
CA ILE A 31 -5.86 -0.04 4.04
C ILE A 31 -4.83 0.01 5.16
N LEU A 32 -3.58 -0.29 4.82
CA LEU A 32 -2.46 -0.29 5.77
C LEU A 32 -1.75 1.07 5.81
N SER A 33 -1.60 1.72 4.65
CA SER A 33 -1.01 3.06 4.52
C SER A 33 -1.50 3.74 3.25
N CYS A 34 -1.62 5.06 3.28
CA CYS A 34 -2.04 5.87 2.14
C CYS A 34 -1.26 7.20 1.98
N ARG A 35 -0.11 7.37 2.66
CA ARG A 35 0.71 8.59 2.58
C ARG A 35 2.18 8.32 2.98
N PHE A 36 3.13 9.06 2.37
CA PHE A 36 4.59 9.05 2.66
C PHE A 36 5.36 7.78 2.28
N HIS A 37 5.60 7.53 0.98
CA HIS A 37 6.61 6.53 0.58
C HIS A 37 8.05 7.10 0.59
N TYR A 38 8.19 8.38 0.31
CA TYR A 38 9.41 9.13 0.55
C TYR A 38 9.03 10.23 1.52
N SER A 39 9.54 10.17 2.75
CA SER A 39 9.57 11.34 3.61
C SER A 39 10.20 12.45 2.77
N ASP A 40 9.45 13.51 2.46
CA ASP A 40 10.05 14.73 1.96
C ASP A 40 11.09 15.13 3.02
N LYS A 41 12.37 14.92 2.68
CA LYS A 41 13.49 15.53 3.38
C LYS A 41 13.63 16.97 2.92
#